data_AF-A0AAN6DHZ9-F1
#
_entry.id   AF-A0AAN6DHZ9-F1
#
_cell.length_a   1.000
_cell.length_b   1.000
_cell.length_c   1.000
_cell.angle_alpha   90.00
_cell.angle_beta   90.00
_cell.angle_gamma   90.00
#
_symmetry.space_group_name_H-M   'P 1'
#
loop_
_entity.id
_entity.type
_entity.pdbx_description
1 polymer ?
#
loop_
_entity_poly.entity_id
_entity_poly.type
_entity_poly.pdbx_seq_one_letter_code
_entity_poly.pdbx_strand_id
1 'polypeptide(L)'
;MDYIDTVLSASKNAVIYGYRVRFIHSIAVQMGSMDRRRRLMDQIVEKVIRSIRLGLDHGKLLALFALIYSSVQLSLNQIAPKRTINHFIGGFLGGILVYGGVLNMHFKKFVNEAIATQITMYCLSRVVLALGKWLSVKLHRRTRLRRAQIEKVGWRTTSGLVWGLLMVFYNVDKDLYLQRALRHSLDFQFGGTWYSWLEAFNYAR
;
A
#
# COMPACT_ATOMS: atom_id res chain seq x y z
N MET A 1 10.72 -20.41 -22.12
CA MET A 1 11.23 -19.82 -20.88
C MET A 1 10.95 -20.79 -19.77
N ASP A 2 11.97 -21.19 -19.03
CA ASP A 2 11.77 -22.07 -17.90
C ASP A 2 10.97 -21.36 -16.81
N TYR A 3 10.18 -22.12 -16.08
CA TYR A 3 9.34 -21.58 -15.01
C TYR A 3 10.19 -20.84 -13.97
N ILE A 4 11.39 -21.37 -13.69
CA ILE A 4 12.38 -20.74 -12.81
C ILE A 4 12.74 -19.35 -13.31
N ASP A 5 12.95 -19.16 -14.61
CA ASP A 5 13.25 -17.85 -15.20
C ASP A 5 12.09 -16.88 -15.05
N THR A 6 10.85 -17.38 -15.15
CA THR A 6 9.64 -16.56 -14.95
C THR A 6 9.53 -16.06 -13.52
N VAL A 7 9.78 -16.94 -12.54
CA VAL A 7 9.75 -16.59 -11.12
C VAL A 7 10.90 -15.66 -10.74
N LEU A 8 12.10 -15.93 -11.23
CA LEU A 8 13.28 -15.10 -10.98
C LEU A 8 13.13 -13.71 -11.61
N SER A 9 12.65 -13.63 -12.86
CA SER A 9 12.41 -12.36 -13.53
C SER A 9 11.29 -11.56 -12.84
N ALA A 10 10.18 -12.19 -12.45
CA ALA A 10 9.13 -11.54 -11.68
C ALA A 10 9.64 -11.00 -10.33
N SER A 11 10.42 -11.79 -9.60
CA SER A 11 11.01 -11.40 -8.31
C SER A 11 12.02 -10.27 -8.46
N LYS A 12 12.90 -10.33 -9.46
CA LYS A 12 13.87 -9.27 -9.78
C LYS A 12 13.15 -7.96 -10.14
N ASN A 13 12.13 -8.03 -11.00
CA ASN A 13 11.35 -6.86 -11.40
C ASN A 13 10.62 -6.23 -10.21
N ALA A 14 10.05 -7.06 -9.33
CA ALA A 14 9.45 -6.65 -8.06
C ALA A 14 10.44 -5.89 -7.17
N VAL A 15 11.66 -6.40 -7.01
CA VAL A 15 12.72 -5.73 -6.21
C VAL A 15 13.11 -4.40 -6.82
N ILE A 16 13.41 -4.36 -8.12
CA ILE A 16 13.87 -3.13 -8.79
C ILE A 16 12.79 -2.04 -8.75
N TYR A 17 11.56 -2.41 -9.09
CA TYR A 17 10.45 -1.47 -9.09
C TYR A 17 10.16 -0.97 -7.68
N GLY A 18 10.07 -1.89 -6.71
CA GLY A 18 9.81 -1.57 -5.32
C GLY A 18 10.88 -0.65 -4.73
N TYR A 19 12.15 -0.96 -4.98
CA TYR A 19 13.28 -0.14 -4.54
C TYR A 19 13.19 1.27 -5.12
N ARG A 20 13.02 1.41 -6.44
CA ARG A 20 13.02 2.72 -7.13
C ARG A 20 11.96 3.67 -6.57
N VAL A 21 10.71 3.23 -6.47
CA VAL A 21 9.61 4.09 -6.03
C VAL A 21 9.75 4.44 -4.55
N ARG A 22 10.09 3.45 -3.71
CA ARG A 22 10.16 3.64 -2.26
C ARG A 22 11.35 4.49 -1.85
N PHE A 23 12.50 4.29 -2.49
CA PHE A 23 13.70 5.08 -2.26
C PHE A 23 13.43 6.56 -2.47
N ILE A 24 12.90 6.95 -3.63
CA ILE A 24 12.60 8.35 -3.97
C ILE A 24 11.60 8.98 -2.99
N HIS A 25 10.56 8.23 -2.61
CA HIS A 25 9.60 8.73 -1.63
C HIS A 25 10.25 8.91 -0.24
N SER A 26 11.01 7.92 0.22
CA SER A 26 11.66 7.96 1.53
C SER A 26 12.70 9.07 1.62
N ILE A 27 13.52 9.28 0.58
CA ILE A 27 14.53 10.33 0.59
C ILE A 27 13.87 11.71 0.64
N ALA A 28 12.77 11.93 -0.08
CA ALA A 28 12.05 13.21 -0.04
C ALA A 28 11.52 13.53 1.37
N VAL A 29 10.89 12.54 2.03
CA VAL A 29 10.37 12.69 3.40
C VAL A 29 11.50 12.87 4.42
N GLN A 30 12.59 12.11 4.27
CA GLN A 30 13.73 12.21 5.17
C GLN A 30 14.43 13.57 5.02
N MET A 31 14.65 14.06 3.80
CA MET A 31 15.25 15.37 3.58
C MET A 31 14.35 16.51 4.09
N GLY A 32 13.03 16.41 3.91
CA GLY A 32 12.09 17.41 4.42
C GLY A 32 12.03 17.51 5.96
N SER A 33 12.48 16.48 6.67
CA SER A 33 12.45 16.39 8.14
C SER A 33 13.81 16.64 8.80
N MET A 34 14.73 17.35 8.14
CA MET A 34 16.06 17.66 8.69
C MET A 34 15.96 18.61 9.89
N ASP A 35 16.70 18.28 10.97
CA ASP A 35 16.77 19.14 12.16
C ASP A 35 17.92 20.13 11.98
N ARG A 36 17.62 21.42 12.10
CA ARG A 36 18.59 22.51 11.91
C ARG A 36 19.69 22.50 12.99
N ARG A 37 19.48 21.82 14.12
CA ARG A 37 20.41 21.77 15.26
C ARG A 37 21.48 20.67 15.16
N ARG A 38 21.32 19.68 14.27
CA ARG A 38 22.29 18.58 14.09
C ARG A 38 23.24 18.88 12.93
N ARG A 39 24.44 18.29 12.93
CA ARG A 39 25.40 18.38 11.82
C ARG A 39 24.77 17.90 10.52
N LEU A 40 24.89 18.69 9.45
CA LEU A 40 24.21 18.43 8.18
C LEU A 40 24.69 17.13 7.52
N MET A 41 26.01 16.91 7.46
CA MET A 41 26.56 15.74 6.78
C MET A 41 26.18 14.42 7.45
N ASP A 42 26.23 14.37 8.79
CA ASP A 42 25.85 13.17 9.54
C ASP A 42 24.37 12.84 9.33
N GLN A 43 23.50 13.85 9.32
CA GLN A 43 22.07 13.67 9.04
C GLN A 43 21.81 13.18 7.61
N ILE A 44 22.49 13.75 6.61
CA ILE A 44 22.33 13.35 5.21
C ILE A 44 22.72 11.90 5.04
N VAL A 45 23.89 11.49 5.54
CA VAL A 45 24.37 10.11 5.44
C VAL A 45 23.40 9.14 6.12
N GLU A 46 23.00 9.43 7.37
CA GLU A 46 22.04 8.62 8.13
C GLU A 46 20.72 8.43 7.35
N LYS A 47 20.18 9.53 6.81
CA LYS A 47 18.89 9.55 6.11
C LYS A 47 18.94 8.89 4.74
N VAL A 48 20.04 9.02 4.02
CA VAL A 48 20.27 8.32 2.74
C VAL A 48 20.38 6.82 2.97
N ILE A 49 21.19 6.38 3.93
CA ILE A 49 21.32 4.95 4.29
C ILE A 49 19.96 4.39 4.71
N ARG A 50 19.21 5.12 5.53
CA ARG A 50 17.86 4.73 5.94
C ARG A 50 16.91 4.59 4.74
N SER A 51 16.98 5.51 3.78
CA SER A 51 16.18 5.47 2.55
C SER A 51 16.52 4.27 1.68
N ILE A 52 17.81 3.93 1.56
CA ILE A 52 18.28 2.72 0.86
C ILE A 52 17.72 1.47 1.54
N ARG A 53 17.87 1.34 2.87
CA ARG A 53 17.35 0.20 3.64
C ARG A 53 15.84 0.03 3.46
N LEU A 54 15.08 1.13 3.54
CA LEU A 54 13.63 1.09 3.32
C LEU A 54 13.25 0.65 1.89
N GLY A 55 14.03 1.06 0.88
CA GLY A 55 13.85 0.60 -0.50
C GLY A 55 14.12 -0.90 -0.64
N LEU A 56 15.18 -1.40 -0.03
CA LEU A 56 15.54 -2.82 -0.05
C LEU A 56 14.51 -3.69 0.69
N ASP A 57 14.06 -3.26 1.87
CA ASP A 57 13.03 -3.95 2.65
C ASP A 57 11.72 -4.07 1.85
N HIS A 58 11.34 -3.00 1.15
CA HIS A 58 10.16 -3.00 0.29
C HIS A 58 10.32 -3.95 -0.91
N GLY A 59 11.47 -3.91 -1.59
CA GLY A 59 11.79 -4.83 -2.67
C GLY A 59 11.77 -6.30 -2.22
N LYS A 60 12.37 -6.61 -1.06
CA LYS A 60 12.36 -7.95 -0.45
C LYS A 60 10.94 -8.46 -0.25
N LEU A 61 10.05 -7.59 0.24
CA LEU A 61 8.67 -7.94 0.53
C LEU A 61 7.90 -8.27 -0.76
N LEU A 62 8.06 -7.47 -1.82
CA LEU A 62 7.44 -7.75 -3.12
C LEU A 62 8.00 -9.04 -3.76
N ALA A 63 9.31 -9.28 -3.67
CA ALA A 63 9.90 -10.54 -4.16
C ALA A 63 9.35 -11.75 -3.42
N LEU A 64 9.28 -11.69 -2.10
CA LEU A 64 8.74 -12.78 -1.28
C LEU A 64 7.28 -13.08 -1.66
N PHE A 65 6.45 -12.05 -1.85
CA PHE A 65 5.09 -12.24 -2.34
C PHE A 65 5.07 -12.90 -3.72
N ALA A 66 5.91 -12.44 -4.67
CA ALA A 66 6.00 -13.01 -6.00
C ALA A 66 6.42 -14.48 -5.99
N LEU A 67 7.37 -14.85 -5.13
CA LEU A 67 7.81 -16.24 -4.92
C LEU A 67 6.65 -17.10 -4.42
N ILE A 68 6.02 -16.73 -3.30
CA ILE A 68 4.92 -17.49 -2.70
C ILE A 68 3.74 -17.62 -3.67
N TYR A 69 3.34 -16.51 -4.28
CA TYR A 69 2.25 -16.49 -5.27
C TYR A 69 2.54 -17.46 -6.41
N SER A 70 3.75 -17.42 -6.97
CA SER A 70 4.13 -18.27 -8.09
C SER A 70 4.18 -19.74 -7.69
N SER A 71 4.74 -20.05 -6.51
CA SER A 71 4.78 -21.41 -5.98
C SER A 71 3.37 -21.98 -5.79
N VAL A 72 2.45 -21.22 -5.18
CA VAL A 72 1.05 -21.63 -5.01
C VAL A 72 0.35 -21.81 -6.36
N GLN A 73 0.57 -20.89 -7.31
CA GLN A 73 0.02 -20.99 -8.66
C GLN A 73 0.44 -22.28 -9.35
N LEU A 74 1.70 -22.69 -9.23
CA LEU A 74 2.14 -23.98 -9.79
C LEU A 74 1.42 -25.14 -9.16
N SER A 75 1.43 -25.23 -7.84
CA SER A 75 0.82 -26.35 -7.12
C SER A 75 -0.67 -26.47 -7.48
N LEU A 76 -1.38 -25.35 -7.56
CA LEU A 76 -2.80 -25.35 -7.95
C LEU A 76 -3.01 -25.68 -9.42
N ASN A 77 -2.14 -25.21 -10.32
CA ASN A 77 -2.27 -25.49 -11.75
C ASN A 77 -1.96 -26.96 -12.11
N GLN A 78 -1.21 -27.68 -11.27
CA GLN A 78 -1.04 -29.13 -11.41
C GLN A 78 -2.31 -29.91 -11.07
N ILE A 79 -3.15 -29.39 -10.17
CA ILE A 79 -4.37 -30.07 -9.70
C ILE A 79 -5.60 -29.62 -10.51
N ALA A 80 -5.72 -28.31 -10.75
CA ALA A 80 -6.86 -27.70 -11.42
C ALA A 80 -6.37 -26.63 -12.42
N PRO A 81 -6.06 -27.01 -13.67
CA PRO A 81 -5.40 -26.12 -14.62
C PRO A 81 -6.24 -24.89 -15.00
N LYS A 82 -5.59 -23.71 -15.04
CA LYS A 82 -6.06 -22.47 -15.67
C LYS A 82 -7.38 -21.88 -15.14
N ARG A 83 -7.73 -22.14 -13.87
CA ARG A 83 -8.90 -21.50 -13.26
C ARG A 83 -8.57 -20.11 -12.73
N THR A 84 -9.44 -19.13 -12.99
CA THR A 84 -9.30 -17.76 -12.44
C THR A 84 -9.21 -17.76 -10.90
N ILE A 85 -9.88 -18.71 -10.25
CA ILE A 85 -9.84 -18.86 -8.79
C ILE A 85 -8.44 -19.18 -8.26
N ASN A 86 -7.56 -19.80 -9.06
CA ASN A 86 -6.17 -20.08 -8.66
C ASN A 86 -5.38 -18.79 -8.45
N HIS A 87 -5.68 -17.73 -9.21
CA HIS A 87 -5.09 -16.40 -9.00
C HIS A 87 -5.57 -15.76 -7.71
N PHE A 88 -6.86 -15.93 -7.39
CA PHE A 88 -7.43 -15.47 -6.13
C PHE A 88 -6.80 -16.20 -4.94
N ILE A 89 -6.74 -17.53 -4.97
CA ILE A 89 -6.16 -18.34 -3.89
C ILE A 89 -4.67 -18.02 -3.71
N GLY A 90 -3.90 -17.94 -4.80
CA GLY A 90 -2.48 -17.57 -4.75
C GLY A 90 -2.26 -16.18 -4.16
N GLY A 91 -3.06 -15.19 -4.58
CA GLY A 91 -3.01 -13.84 -4.04
C GLY A 91 -3.43 -13.76 -2.57
N PHE A 92 -4.46 -14.52 -2.18
CA PHE A 92 -4.98 -14.57 -0.81
C PHE A 92 -3.96 -15.20 0.15
N LEU A 93 -3.40 -16.36 -0.20
CA LEU A 93 -2.39 -17.04 0.62
C LEU A 93 -1.09 -16.22 0.71
N GLY A 94 -0.60 -15.68 -0.41
CA GLY A 94 0.54 -14.76 -0.39
C GLY A 94 0.26 -13.51 0.45
N GLY A 95 -0.98 -13.00 0.38
CA GLY A 95 -1.51 -11.91 1.18
C GLY A 95 -1.35 -12.15 2.69
N ILE A 96 -1.92 -13.25 3.16
CA ILE A 96 -1.89 -13.64 4.58
C ILE A 96 -0.46 -13.91 5.05
N LEU A 97 0.32 -14.64 4.27
CA LEU A 97 1.67 -15.05 4.67
C LEU A 97 2.62 -13.85 4.77
N VAL A 98 2.62 -12.98 3.77
CA VAL A 98 3.59 -11.86 3.68
C VAL A 98 3.10 -10.61 4.41
N TYR A 99 1.86 -10.19 4.14
CA TYR A 99 1.32 -8.92 4.64
C TYR A 99 0.51 -9.09 5.93
N GLY A 100 -0.12 -10.25 6.12
CA GLY A 100 -0.90 -10.59 7.32
C GLY A 100 -0.05 -10.96 8.53
N GLY A 101 1.28 -11.00 8.41
CA GLY A 101 2.19 -11.18 9.54
C GLY A 101 2.43 -12.63 9.97
N VAL A 102 1.84 -13.63 9.30
CA VAL A 102 2.08 -15.06 9.63
C VAL A 102 3.56 -15.42 9.50
N LEU A 103 4.25 -14.91 8.47
CA LEU A 103 5.68 -15.17 8.34
C LEU A 103 6.50 -14.49 9.45
N ASN A 104 6.06 -13.34 9.97
CA ASN A 104 6.70 -12.68 11.11
C ASN A 104 6.45 -13.40 12.43
N MET A 105 5.33 -14.11 12.57
CA MET A 105 5.03 -14.94 13.73
C MET A 105 6.03 -16.10 13.86
N HIS A 106 6.37 -16.73 12.73
CA HIS A 106 7.34 -17.82 12.69
C HIS A 106 8.80 -17.34 12.62
N PHE A 107 9.06 -16.25 11.90
CA PHE A 107 10.38 -15.64 11.75
C PHE A 107 10.34 -14.19 12.24
N LYS A 108 10.60 -14.00 13.54
CA LYS A 108 10.55 -12.68 14.17
C LYS A 108 11.38 -11.65 13.37
N LYS A 109 10.74 -10.52 13.04
CA LYS A 109 11.33 -9.39 12.29
C LYS A 109 11.82 -9.74 10.87
N PHE A 110 11.30 -10.80 10.25
CA PHE A 110 11.70 -11.17 8.89
C PHE A 110 11.20 -10.18 7.83
N VAL A 111 9.99 -9.63 8.03
CA VAL A 111 9.31 -8.67 7.16
C VAL A 111 9.04 -7.38 7.93
N ASN A 112 9.18 -6.24 7.25
CA ASN A 112 8.90 -4.93 7.83
C ASN A 112 7.38 -4.64 7.81
N GLU A 113 6.74 -4.71 8.98
CA GLU A 113 5.27 -4.59 9.14
C GLU A 113 4.72 -3.23 8.72
N ALA A 114 5.47 -2.16 8.96
CA ALA A 114 5.07 -0.82 8.53
C ALA A 114 5.02 -0.74 6.99
N ILE A 115 5.96 -1.37 6.31
CA ILE A 115 6.00 -1.44 4.85
C ILE A 115 4.89 -2.35 4.31
N ALA A 116 4.67 -3.52 4.93
CA ALA A 116 3.55 -4.41 4.59
C ALA A 116 2.21 -3.67 4.68
N THR A 117 1.96 -3.01 5.82
CA THR A 117 0.74 -2.23 6.06
C THR A 117 0.54 -1.17 4.99
N GLN A 118 1.60 -0.43 4.63
CA GLN A 118 1.52 0.60 3.60
C GLN A 118 1.15 0.03 2.22
N ILE A 119 1.77 -1.09 1.82
CA ILE A 119 1.44 -1.74 0.56
C ILE A 119 -0.02 -2.20 0.58
N THR A 120 -0.45 -2.84 1.67
CA THR A 120 -1.83 -3.32 1.81
C THR A 120 -2.84 -2.17 1.72
N MET A 121 -2.59 -1.05 2.40
CA MET A 121 -3.47 0.13 2.33
C MET A 121 -3.52 0.74 0.92
N TYR A 122 -2.37 0.79 0.22
CA TYR A 122 -2.32 1.23 -1.17
C TYR A 122 -3.14 0.29 -2.07
N CYS A 123 -2.93 -1.02 -1.98
CA CYS A 123 -3.68 -2.01 -2.73
C CYS A 123 -5.19 -1.95 -2.43
N LEU A 124 -5.57 -1.83 -1.15
CA LEU A 124 -6.95 -1.68 -0.71
C LEU A 124 -7.61 -0.49 -1.40
N SER A 125 -6.96 0.69 -1.40
CA SER A 125 -7.48 1.88 -2.08
C SER A 125 -7.74 1.64 -3.57
N ARG A 126 -6.83 0.93 -4.26
CA ARG A 126 -6.98 0.59 -5.68
C ARG A 126 -8.10 -0.42 -5.92
N VAL A 127 -8.26 -1.40 -5.03
CA VAL A 127 -9.34 -2.39 -5.11
C VAL A 127 -10.70 -1.72 -4.89
N VAL A 128 -10.84 -0.84 -3.90
CA VAL A 128 -12.08 -0.09 -3.66
C VAL A 128 -12.46 0.76 -4.87
N LEU A 129 -11.50 1.46 -5.49
CA LEU A 129 -11.74 2.19 -6.74
C LEU A 129 -12.14 1.28 -7.90
N ALA A 130 -11.52 0.10 -8.01
CA ALA A 130 -11.87 -0.90 -9.02
C ALA A 130 -13.29 -1.45 -8.80
N LEU A 131 -13.70 -1.68 -7.55
CA LEU A 131 -15.05 -2.09 -7.19
C LEU A 131 -16.08 -1.01 -7.56
N GLY A 132 -15.76 0.26 -7.33
CA GLY A 132 -16.61 1.38 -7.77
C GLY A 132 -16.81 1.42 -9.28
N LYS A 133 -15.74 1.23 -10.06
CA LYS A 133 -15.83 1.10 -11.53
C LYS A 133 -16.65 -0.13 -11.93
N TRP A 134 -16.42 -1.28 -11.30
CA TRP A 134 -17.15 -2.51 -11.58
C TRP A 134 -18.65 -2.39 -11.28
N LEU A 135 -19.01 -1.79 -10.15
CA LEU A 135 -20.40 -1.53 -9.77
C LEU A 135 -21.06 -0.56 -10.77
N SER A 136 -20.35 0.48 -11.18
CA SER A 136 -20.82 1.43 -12.21
C SER A 136 -21.16 0.72 -13.53
N VAL A 137 -20.30 -0.21 -13.99
CA VAL A 137 -20.56 -1.05 -15.18
C VAL A 137 -21.80 -1.92 -14.97
N LYS A 138 -21.92 -2.59 -13.82
CA LYS A 138 -23.00 -3.54 -13.54
C LYS A 138 -24.36 -2.86 -13.43
N LEU A 139 -24.43 -1.68 -12.83
CA LEU A 139 -25.66 -0.88 -12.72
C LEU A 139 -26.10 -0.29 -14.06
N HIS A 140 -25.16 0.11 -14.92
CA HIS A 140 -25.44 0.72 -16.22
C HIS A 140 -25.45 -0.28 -17.38
N ARG A 141 -25.64 -1.57 -17.10
CA ARG A 141 -25.64 -2.65 -18.10
C ARG A 141 -26.66 -2.45 -19.24
N ARG A 142 -27.63 -1.54 -19.07
CA ARG A 142 -28.64 -1.14 -20.07
C ARG A 142 -28.22 0.00 -21.00
N THR A 143 -27.21 0.80 -20.66
CA THR A 143 -26.79 1.95 -21.48
C THR A 143 -25.38 1.70 -22.03
N ARG A 144 -25.16 1.96 -23.32
CA ARG A 144 -23.82 1.97 -23.95
C ARG A 144 -22.99 3.14 -23.39
N LEU A 145 -22.64 3.12 -22.11
CA LEU A 145 -21.78 4.13 -21.53
C LEU A 145 -20.38 4.01 -22.13
N ARG A 146 -19.83 5.14 -22.57
CA ARG A 146 -18.42 5.23 -22.97
C ARG A 146 -17.54 5.00 -21.75
N ARG A 147 -16.36 4.38 -21.92
CA ARG A 147 -15.40 4.12 -20.83
C ARG A 147 -15.14 5.35 -19.96
N ALA A 148 -15.00 6.53 -20.57
CA ALA A 148 -14.79 7.79 -19.85
C ALA A 148 -15.93 8.14 -18.86
N GLN A 149 -17.18 7.81 -19.18
CA GLN A 149 -18.32 8.06 -18.30
C GLN A 149 -18.31 7.10 -17.11
N ILE A 150 -17.97 5.83 -17.34
CA ILE A 150 -17.83 4.81 -16.28
C ILE A 150 -16.77 5.24 -15.27
N GLU A 151 -15.63 5.73 -15.75
CA GLU A 151 -14.55 6.23 -14.87
C GLU A 151 -14.99 7.43 -14.06
N LYS A 152 -15.65 8.41 -14.70
CA LYS A 152 -16.13 9.61 -14.03
C LYS A 152 -17.18 9.31 -12.96
N VAL A 153 -18.16 8.48 -13.29
CA VAL A 153 -19.23 8.08 -12.35
C VAL A 153 -18.66 7.23 -11.23
N GLY A 154 -17.86 6.20 -11.55
CA GLY A 154 -17.25 5.33 -10.55
C GLY A 154 -16.32 6.07 -9.59
N TRP A 155 -15.56 7.05 -10.09
CA TRP A 155 -14.73 7.92 -9.25
C TRP A 155 -15.58 8.76 -8.30
N ARG A 156 -16.61 9.45 -8.82
CA ARG A 156 -17.49 10.30 -8.00
C ARG A 156 -18.19 9.53 -6.90
N THR A 157 -18.80 8.39 -7.23
CA THR A 157 -19.52 7.57 -6.26
C THR A 157 -18.60 7.02 -5.19
N THR A 158 -17.45 6.46 -5.59
CA THR A 158 -16.48 5.92 -4.64
C THR A 158 -15.91 6.99 -3.72
N SER A 159 -15.61 8.17 -4.27
CA SER A 159 -15.08 9.30 -3.48
C SER A 159 -16.10 9.78 -2.45
N GLY A 160 -17.36 9.96 -2.85
CA GLY A 160 -18.44 10.37 -1.94
C GLY A 160 -18.68 9.33 -0.84
N LEU A 161 -18.69 8.04 -1.18
CA LEU A 161 -18.86 6.96 -0.20
C LEU A 161 -17.71 6.87 0.79
N VAL A 162 -16.46 6.92 0.31
CA VAL A 162 -15.27 6.85 1.18
C VAL A 162 -15.22 8.04 2.13
N TRP A 163 -15.44 9.27 1.63
CA TRP A 163 -15.45 10.46 2.49
C TRP A 163 -16.64 10.50 3.45
N GLY A 164 -17.83 10.08 3.00
CA GLY A 164 -19.00 9.99 3.87
C GLY A 164 -18.76 9.01 5.03
N LEU A 165 -18.28 7.80 4.73
CA LEU A 165 -17.95 6.79 5.74
C LEU A 165 -16.83 7.26 6.67
N LEU A 166 -15.81 7.94 6.13
CA LEU A 166 -14.72 8.50 6.91
C LEU A 166 -15.24 9.46 7.98
N MET A 167 -16.13 10.38 7.59
CA MET A 167 -16.72 11.35 8.54
C MET A 167 -17.62 10.66 9.57
N VAL A 168 -18.33 9.60 9.20
CA VAL A 168 -19.11 8.78 10.15
C VAL A 168 -18.19 8.16 11.19
N PHE A 169 -17.11 7.50 10.78
CA PHE A 169 -16.16 6.90 11.72
C PHE A 169 -15.42 7.93 12.57
N TYR A 170 -15.13 9.10 12.00
CA TYR A 170 -14.55 10.22 12.75
C TYR A 170 -15.47 10.69 13.89
N ASN A 171 -16.78 10.73 13.64
CA ASN A 171 -17.75 11.19 14.63
C ASN A 171 -18.12 10.12 15.68
N VAL A 172 -18.09 8.83 15.33
CA VAL A 172 -18.43 7.74 16.27
C VAL A 172 -17.29 7.48 17.26
N ASP A 173 -16.13 7.06 16.76
CA ASP A 173 -14.93 6.83 17.57
C ASP A 173 -13.69 6.82 16.66
N LYS A 174 -13.10 8.01 16.52
CA LYS A 174 -11.89 8.21 15.72
C LYS A 174 -10.66 7.51 16.30
N ASP A 175 -10.68 7.10 17.56
CA ASP A 175 -9.52 6.51 18.25
C ASP A 175 -9.46 4.99 18.01
N LEU A 176 -10.63 4.34 17.92
CA LEU A 176 -10.75 2.91 17.70
C LEU A 176 -10.71 2.53 16.20
N TYR A 177 -11.43 3.26 15.34
CA TYR A 177 -11.69 2.81 13.97
C TYR A 177 -10.72 3.39 12.92
N LEU A 178 -10.11 4.55 13.19
CA LEU A 178 -9.25 5.21 12.21
C LEU A 178 -7.79 4.86 12.41
N GLN A 179 -7.09 4.65 11.29
CA GLN A 179 -5.65 4.52 11.31
C GLN A 179 -5.02 5.79 11.87
N ARG A 180 -4.01 5.64 12.74
CA ARG A 180 -3.31 6.73 13.45
C ARG A 180 -2.96 7.92 12.56
N ALA A 181 -2.39 7.69 11.38
CA ALA A 181 -2.02 8.75 10.45
C ALA A 181 -3.23 9.55 9.93
N LEU A 182 -4.34 8.87 9.66
CA LEU A 182 -5.57 9.50 9.18
C LEU A 182 -6.26 10.29 10.28
N ARG A 183 -6.29 9.76 11.50
CA ARG A 183 -6.75 10.47 12.69
C ARG A 183 -5.98 11.77 12.90
N HIS A 184 -4.65 11.73 12.90
CA HIS A 184 -3.83 12.94 13.07
C HIS A 184 -4.13 13.99 11.98
N SER A 185 -4.31 13.56 10.73
CA SER A 185 -4.65 14.46 9.63
C SER A 185 -6.03 15.11 9.79
N LEU A 186 -7.03 14.36 10.26
CA LEU A 186 -8.38 14.87 10.50
C LEU A 186 -8.43 15.77 11.74
N ASP A 187 -7.71 15.44 12.81
CA ASP A 187 -7.60 16.29 13.99
C ASP A 187 -6.88 17.60 13.66
N PHE A 188 -5.87 17.57 12.78
CA PHE A 188 -5.24 18.79 12.29
C PHE A 188 -6.20 19.69 11.50
N GLN A 189 -7.15 19.10 10.75
CA GLN A 189 -8.09 19.84 9.92
C GLN A 189 -9.36 20.30 10.67
N PHE A 190 -9.89 19.44 11.54
CA PHE A 190 -11.23 19.58 12.15
C PHE A 190 -11.19 19.65 13.68
N GLY A 191 -10.02 19.50 14.30
CA GLY A 191 -9.85 19.48 15.77
C GLY A 191 -10.01 20.83 16.48
N GLY A 192 -10.37 21.90 15.75
CA GLY A 192 -10.71 23.20 16.33
C GLY A 192 -9.52 24.05 16.81
N THR A 193 -8.29 23.57 16.66
CA THR A 193 -7.06 24.29 17.01
C THR A 193 -6.44 24.99 15.80
N TRP A 194 -6.09 26.26 15.93
CA TRP A 194 -5.36 27.01 14.91
C TRP A 194 -3.86 26.68 14.99
N TYR A 195 -3.32 26.06 13.94
CA TYR A 195 -1.90 25.74 13.85
C TYR A 195 -1.13 26.79 13.06
N SER A 196 0.07 27.12 13.52
CA SER A 196 1.01 27.96 12.77
C SER A 196 1.79 27.12 11.74
N TRP A 197 2.27 27.75 10.66
CA TRP A 197 3.14 27.12 9.66
C TRP A 197 4.42 26.50 10.26
N LEU A 198 4.87 27.02 11.41
CA LEU A 198 6.01 26.48 12.15
C LEU A 198 5.66 25.17 12.89
N GLU A 199 4.40 24.94 13.21
CA GLU A 199 3.91 23.75 13.90
C GLU A 199 3.58 22.62 12.93
N ALA A 200 3.30 22.94 11.66
CA ALA A 200 3.03 21.98 10.60
C ALA A 200 4.15 20.92 10.42
N PHE A 201 5.41 21.30 10.69
CA PHE A 201 6.56 20.40 10.62
C PHE A 201 6.90 19.69 11.94
N ASN A 202 6.31 20.14 13.06
CA ASN A 202 6.54 19.57 14.40
C ASN A 202 5.43 18.60 14.83
N TYR A 203 4.24 18.66 14.22
CA TYR A 203 3.08 17.84 14.58
C TYR A 203 3.25 16.33 14.30
N ALA A 204 4.26 15.95 13.51
CA ALA A 204 4.51 14.56 13.10
C ALA A 204 5.58 13.81 13.94
N ARG A 205 6.04 14.38 15.06
CA ARG A 205 6.94 13.70 16.00
C ARG A 205 6.17 12.89 17.04
#